data_AF-A0A399ZY26-F1
#
_entry.id   AF-A0A399ZY26-F1
#
_cell.length_a   1.000
_cell.length_b   1.000
_cell.length_c   1.000
_cell.angle_alpha   90.00
_cell.angle_beta   90.00
_cell.angle_gamma   90.00
#
_symmetry.space_group_name_H-M   'P 1'
#
loop_
_entity.id
_entity.type
_entity.pdbx_description
1 polymer ?
#
loop_
_entity_poly.entity_id
_entity_poly.type
_entity_poly.pdbx_seq_one_letter_code
_entity_poly.pdbx_strand_id
1 'polypeptide(L)'
;MAELILYEQTVALPIREFLLIEQCPEAWRVFDLYIVRDGEIAFYIGQSYQAFDRVWHHIRDGHKARSVVGRFILRNWPSSLRYTVELRSSRAACFAALGHDLTAAENDLIGRLAPCFNRTANAHPTPLPDRYAPPSGPIRCSRNLKHLIREAGRARQAEQRRQMLDEISAGSRLP
;
A
#
# COMPACT_ATOMS: atom_id res chain seq x y z
N MET A 1 18.04 -19.63 7.68
CA MET A 1 18.28 -18.39 8.44
C MET A 1 17.12 -17.43 8.17
N ALA A 2 16.09 -17.46 9.02
CA ALA A 2 14.91 -16.60 8.92
C ALA A 2 14.70 -15.90 10.25
N GLU A 3 15.68 -15.11 10.64
CA GLU A 3 15.65 -14.22 11.79
C GLU A 3 15.80 -12.80 11.26
N LEU A 4 14.90 -12.43 10.33
CA LEU A 4 14.75 -11.06 9.88
C LEU A 4 13.88 -10.34 10.92
N ILE A 5 14.54 -9.90 11.99
CA ILE A 5 14.40 -8.55 12.54
C ILE A 5 12.94 -8.04 12.50
N LEU A 6 12.15 -8.41 13.51
CA LEU A 6 10.92 -7.71 13.89
C LEU A 6 11.18 -6.29 14.46
N TYR A 7 12.40 -5.75 14.34
CA TYR A 7 12.77 -4.48 14.98
C TYR A 7 12.06 -3.26 14.41
N GLU A 8 11.48 -3.34 13.21
CA GLU A 8 10.81 -2.18 12.62
C GLU A 8 9.28 -2.28 12.60
N GLN A 9 8.66 -3.34 13.14
CA GLN A 9 7.20 -3.54 13.19
C GLN A 9 6.47 -2.95 11.96
N THR A 10 7.01 -3.24 10.78
CA THR A 10 6.57 -2.69 9.49
C THR A 10 6.57 -3.80 8.47
N VAL A 11 5.56 -3.79 7.61
CA VAL A 11 5.45 -4.67 6.45
C VAL A 11 5.12 -3.80 5.25
N ALA A 12 5.94 -3.86 4.21
CA ALA A 12 5.71 -3.14 2.96
C ALA A 12 5.67 -4.13 1.81
N LEU A 13 4.59 -4.11 1.03
CA LEU A 13 4.45 -4.96 -0.14
C LEU A 13 3.64 -4.27 -1.24
N PRO A 14 3.91 -4.59 -2.51
CA PRO A 14 3.08 -4.10 -3.60
C PRO A 14 1.63 -4.60 -3.51
N ILE A 15 0.68 -3.82 -4.03
CA ILE A 15 -0.75 -4.19 -4.07
C ILE A 15 -0.96 -5.56 -4.73
N ARG A 16 -0.19 -5.89 -5.78
CA ARG A 16 -0.28 -7.22 -6.42
C ARG A 16 0.03 -8.38 -5.48
N GLU A 17 0.90 -8.20 -4.51
CA GLU A 17 1.22 -9.21 -3.50
C GLU A 17 0.19 -9.18 -2.37
N PHE A 18 -0.19 -7.97 -1.94
CA PHE A 18 -1.17 -7.76 -0.87
C PHE A 18 -2.50 -8.44 -1.18
N LEU A 19 -2.99 -8.32 -2.43
CA LEU A 19 -4.26 -8.90 -2.86
C LEU A 19 -4.28 -10.44 -2.88
N LEU A 20 -3.11 -11.09 -2.79
CA LEU A 20 -3.01 -12.55 -2.74
C LEU A 20 -3.02 -13.08 -1.30
N ILE A 21 -3.00 -12.18 -0.32
CA ILE A 21 -3.14 -12.48 1.10
C ILE A 21 -4.59 -12.19 1.47
N GLU A 22 -5.45 -13.19 1.41
CA GLU A 22 -6.90 -13.01 1.62
C GLU A 22 -7.30 -12.92 3.11
N GLN A 23 -6.43 -13.39 4.01
CA GLN A 23 -6.63 -13.38 5.45
C GLN A 23 -5.45 -12.71 6.14
N CYS A 24 -5.73 -11.88 7.14
CA CYS A 24 -4.70 -11.19 7.91
C CYS A 24 -3.78 -12.21 8.60
N PRO A 25 -2.48 -12.26 8.27
CA PRO A 25 -1.53 -13.10 8.98
C PRO A 25 -1.52 -12.73 10.47
N GLU A 26 -1.36 -13.71 11.35
CA GLU A 26 -1.42 -13.48 12.81
C GLU A 26 -0.44 -12.41 13.28
N ALA A 27 0.80 -12.46 12.78
CA ALA A 27 1.85 -11.49 13.08
C ALA A 27 1.51 -10.05 12.61
N TRP A 28 0.54 -9.86 11.71
CA TRP A 28 0.17 -8.55 11.16
C TRP A 28 -1.01 -7.92 11.89
N ARG A 29 -1.64 -8.63 12.83
CA ARG A 29 -2.76 -8.12 13.64
C ARG A 29 -2.36 -6.97 14.56
N VAL A 30 -1.06 -6.80 14.82
CA VAL A 30 -0.51 -5.72 15.64
C VAL A 30 -0.39 -4.39 14.88
N PHE A 31 -0.58 -4.39 13.56
CA PHE A 31 -0.49 -3.18 12.75
C PHE A 31 -1.78 -2.39 12.79
N ASP A 32 -1.65 -1.14 13.19
CA ASP A 32 -2.75 -0.20 13.38
C ASP A 32 -2.64 1.05 12.49
N LEU A 33 -1.56 1.16 11.70
CA LEU A 33 -1.32 2.20 10.71
C LEU A 33 -1.13 1.59 9.33
N TYR A 34 -1.61 2.28 8.30
CA TYR A 34 -1.36 1.93 6.90
C TYR A 34 -1.03 3.15 6.04
N ILE A 35 -0.17 2.94 5.05
CA ILE A 35 0.24 3.91 4.05
C ILE A 35 0.04 3.28 2.67
N VAL A 36 -0.53 4.04 1.75
CA VAL A 36 -0.60 3.69 0.32
C VAL A 36 0.26 4.69 -0.45
N ARG A 37 1.30 4.21 -1.14
CA ARG A 37 2.28 5.06 -1.83
C ARG A 37 2.82 4.45 -3.11
N ASP A 38 3.49 5.26 -3.93
CA ASP A 38 4.28 4.83 -5.08
C ASP A 38 5.66 5.47 -5.02
N GLY A 39 6.66 4.70 -4.61
CA GLY A 39 7.97 5.22 -4.22
C GLY A 39 7.86 6.23 -3.08
N GLU A 40 8.40 7.42 -3.29
CA GLU A 40 8.37 8.55 -2.34
C GLU A 40 7.00 9.24 -2.24
N ILE A 41 6.07 8.95 -3.16
CA ILE A 41 4.79 9.66 -3.23
C ILE A 41 3.76 8.95 -2.37
N ALA A 42 3.51 9.50 -1.18
CA ALA A 42 2.42 9.06 -0.32
C ALA A 42 1.08 9.55 -0.88
N PHE A 43 0.14 8.63 -1.13
CA PHE A 43 -1.21 8.99 -1.56
C PHE A 43 -2.12 9.16 -0.37
N TYR A 44 -2.05 8.25 0.59
CA TYR A 44 -2.94 8.23 1.72
C TYR A 44 -2.31 7.51 2.91
N ILE A 45 -2.55 8.04 4.10
CA ILE A 45 -2.16 7.47 5.38
C ILE A 45 -3.41 7.35 6.23
N GLY A 46 -3.55 6.25 6.95
CA GLY A 46 -4.67 6.07 7.85
C GLY A 46 -4.36 5.17 9.02
N GLN A 47 -5.21 5.27 10.05
CA GLN A 47 -5.23 4.34 11.18
C GLN A 47 -6.44 3.40 11.18
N SER A 48 -6.31 2.25 11.85
CA SER A 48 -7.39 1.32 12.19
C SER A 48 -6.85 0.27 13.16
N TYR A 49 -7.65 -0.21 14.12
CA TYR A 49 -7.24 -1.31 15.00
C TYR A 49 -6.73 -2.57 14.27
N GLN A 50 -7.10 -2.76 13.00
CA GLN A 50 -6.53 -3.77 12.13
C GLN A 50 -6.28 -3.17 10.74
N ALA A 51 -5.09 -2.60 10.55
CA ALA A 51 -4.73 -1.85 9.35
C ALA A 51 -4.89 -2.67 8.05
N PHE A 52 -4.53 -3.95 8.09
CA PHE A 52 -4.68 -4.87 6.96
C PHE A 52 -6.14 -4.96 6.46
N ASP A 53 -7.09 -5.19 7.37
CA ASP A 53 -8.51 -5.30 7.03
C ASP A 53 -9.06 -3.98 6.48
N ARG A 54 -8.56 -2.85 7.00
CA ARG A 54 -8.93 -1.52 6.51
C ARG A 54 -8.47 -1.27 5.09
N VAL A 55 -7.26 -1.69 4.73
CA VAL A 55 -6.76 -1.61 3.33
C VAL A 55 -7.62 -2.48 2.41
N TRP A 56 -7.95 -3.70 2.82
CA TRP A 56 -8.87 -4.56 2.07
C TRP A 56 -10.25 -3.90 1.88
N HIS A 57 -10.78 -3.26 2.93
CA HIS A 57 -12.04 -2.54 2.85
C HIS A 57 -11.99 -1.40 1.82
N HIS A 58 -10.91 -0.61 1.80
CA HIS A 58 -10.71 0.44 0.79
C HIS A 58 -10.78 -0.10 -0.63
N ILE A 59 -10.06 -1.20 -0.91
CA ILE A 59 -10.03 -1.79 -2.26
C ILE A 59 -11.40 -2.35 -2.64
N ARG A 60 -12.05 -3.10 -1.74
CA ARG A 60 -13.39 -3.69 -1.96
C ARG A 60 -14.46 -2.63 -2.22
N ASP A 61 -14.44 -1.54 -1.46
CA ASP A 61 -15.45 -0.48 -1.53
C ASP A 61 -15.09 0.68 -2.45
N GLY A 62 -13.93 0.62 -3.14
CA GLY A 62 -13.50 1.68 -4.07
C GLY A 62 -14.50 1.95 -5.20
N HIS A 63 -15.20 0.92 -5.70
CA HIS A 63 -16.27 1.09 -6.69
C HIS A 63 -17.52 1.79 -6.14
N LYS A 64 -17.74 1.75 -4.82
CA LYS A 64 -18.87 2.39 -4.14
C LYS A 64 -18.62 3.87 -3.83
N ALA A 65 -17.45 4.42 -4.24
CA ALA A 65 -17.03 5.79 -3.97
C ALA A 65 -16.99 6.17 -2.47
N ARG A 66 -16.87 5.18 -1.57
CA ARG A 66 -16.75 5.38 -0.12
C ARG A 66 -15.32 5.58 0.36
N SER A 67 -14.35 5.28 -0.49
CA SER A 67 -12.92 5.42 -0.23
C SER A 67 -12.25 6.14 -1.38
N VAL A 68 -11.67 7.32 -1.10
CA VAL A 68 -10.90 8.07 -2.10
C VAL A 68 -9.68 7.28 -2.57
N VAL A 69 -8.96 6.65 -1.63
CA VAL A 69 -7.78 5.84 -1.94
C VAL A 69 -8.16 4.54 -2.66
N GLY A 70 -9.24 3.88 -2.24
CA GLY A 70 -9.77 2.70 -2.92
C GLY A 70 -10.17 2.99 -4.36
N ARG A 71 -10.90 4.10 -4.57
CA ARG A 71 -11.28 4.55 -5.91
C ARG A 71 -10.06 4.93 -6.75
N PHE A 72 -9.07 5.61 -6.16
CA PHE A 72 -7.82 5.97 -6.82
C PHE A 72 -7.04 4.74 -7.31
N ILE A 73 -6.89 3.71 -6.45
CA ILE A 73 -6.26 2.43 -6.79
C ILE A 73 -6.94 1.83 -8.02
N LEU A 74 -8.27 1.70 -7.99
CA LEU A 74 -9.03 1.07 -9.08
C LEU A 74 -9.02 1.90 -10.37
N ARG A 75 -9.00 3.23 -10.25
CA ARG A 75 -8.95 4.14 -11.40
C ARG A 75 -7.61 4.01 -12.16
N ASN A 76 -6.52 3.78 -11.43
CA ASN A 76 -5.18 3.64 -11.99
C ASN A 76 -4.80 2.18 -12.27
N TRP A 77 -5.76 1.26 -12.23
CA TRP A 77 -5.53 -0.14 -12.61
C TRP A 77 -5.20 -0.27 -14.10
N PRO A 78 -4.25 -1.14 -14.51
CA PRO A 78 -3.46 -2.07 -13.69
C PRO A 78 -2.17 -1.45 -13.12
N SER A 79 -1.81 -0.21 -13.47
CA SER A 79 -0.56 0.42 -12.98
C SER A 79 -0.46 0.47 -11.47
N SER A 80 -1.61 0.62 -10.77
CA SER A 80 -1.71 0.62 -9.32
C SER A 80 -1.33 -0.70 -8.64
N LEU A 81 -1.22 -1.81 -9.38
CA LEU A 81 -0.68 -3.08 -8.87
C LEU A 81 0.78 -2.95 -8.38
N ARG A 82 1.47 -1.86 -8.77
CA ARG A 82 2.83 -1.52 -8.33
C ARG A 82 2.90 -0.62 -7.11
N TYR A 83 1.79 0.00 -6.72
CA TYR A 83 1.77 0.81 -5.52
C TYR A 83 2.04 -0.07 -4.30
N THR A 84 2.67 0.50 -3.29
CA THR A 84 3.01 -0.18 -2.05
C THR A 84 1.95 0.07 -1.01
N VAL A 85 1.51 -1.00 -0.37
CA VAL A 85 0.82 -0.96 0.92
C VAL A 85 1.88 -1.18 1.98
N GLU A 86 1.97 -0.25 2.91
CA GLU A 86 2.85 -0.34 4.05
C GLU A 86 2.02 -0.33 5.34
N LEU A 87 2.19 -1.35 6.16
CA LEU A 87 1.52 -1.53 7.45
C LEU A 87 2.54 -1.28 8.55
N ARG A 88 2.16 -0.50 9.57
CA ARG A 88 3.03 -0.18 10.71
C ARG A 88 2.27 -0.34 12.02
N SER A 89 3.01 -0.51 13.12
CA SER A 89 2.47 -0.39 14.46
C SER A 89 2.82 0.97 15.07
N SER A 90 1.85 1.63 15.70
CA SER A 90 2.06 2.79 16.58
C SER A 90 2.97 2.46 17.78
N ARG A 91 3.14 1.17 18.09
CA ARG A 91 4.07 0.65 19.10
C ARG A 91 5.52 0.54 18.61
N ALA A 92 5.79 0.86 17.34
CA ALA A 92 7.15 0.88 16.83
C ALA A 92 8.02 1.94 17.54
N ALA A 93 9.32 1.68 17.63
CA ALA A 93 10.26 2.56 18.33
C ALA A 93 10.31 3.99 17.76
N CYS A 94 10.08 4.15 16.46
CA CYS A 94 10.04 5.47 15.82
C CYS A 94 8.89 6.37 16.29
N PHE A 95 7.90 5.82 16.99
CA PHE A 95 6.79 6.56 17.61
C PHE A 95 6.90 6.66 19.13
N ALA A 96 8.02 6.23 19.73
CA ALA A 96 8.20 6.27 21.19
C ALA A 96 8.13 7.70 21.76
N ALA A 97 8.68 8.68 21.04
CA ALA A 97 8.60 10.10 21.42
C ALA A 97 7.16 10.66 21.41
N LEU A 98 6.24 9.99 20.71
CA LEU A 98 4.81 10.31 20.66
C LEU A 98 4.00 9.57 21.74
N GLY A 99 4.68 8.89 22.67
CA GLY A 99 4.04 8.08 23.70
C GLY A 99 3.30 6.86 23.17
N HIS A 100 3.61 6.43 21.94
CA HIS A 100 2.85 5.40 21.21
C HIS A 100 1.36 5.72 21.05
N ASP A 101 0.99 7.00 21.03
CA ASP A 101 -0.36 7.42 20.73
C ASP A 101 -0.64 7.24 19.23
N LEU A 102 -1.70 6.49 18.90
CA LEU A 102 -2.03 6.12 17.53
C LEU A 102 -2.37 7.34 16.66
N THR A 103 -3.11 8.30 17.24
CA THR A 103 -3.51 9.51 16.51
C THR A 103 -2.31 10.44 16.32
N ALA A 104 -1.44 10.57 17.32
CA ALA A 104 -0.20 11.31 17.19
C ALA A 104 0.73 10.67 16.14
N ALA A 105 0.83 9.34 16.11
CA ALA A 105 1.61 8.62 15.10
C ALA A 105 1.06 8.79 13.68
N GLU A 106 -0.26 8.73 13.49
CA GLU A 106 -0.90 9.04 12.21
C GLU A 106 -0.60 10.48 11.77
N ASN A 107 -0.79 11.45 12.67
CA ASN A 107 -0.56 12.86 12.38
C ASN A 107 0.91 13.17 12.06
N ASP A 108 1.84 12.54 12.79
CA ASP A 108 3.27 12.66 12.54
C ASP A 108 3.65 12.09 11.16
N LEU A 109 3.11 10.94 10.78
CA LEU A 109 3.29 10.39 9.42
C LEU A 109 2.71 11.30 8.34
N ILE A 110 1.51 11.85 8.55
CA ILE A 110 0.88 12.80 7.62
C ILE A 110 1.73 14.07 7.51
N GLY A 111 2.24 14.61 8.61
CA GLY A 111 3.09 15.79 8.62
C GLY A 111 4.42 15.57 7.88
N ARG A 112 5.05 14.41 8.06
CA ARG A 112 6.33 14.08 7.41
C ARG A 112 6.19 13.78 5.92
N LEU A 113 5.12 13.10 5.52
CA LEU A 113 4.97 12.58 4.15
C LEU A 113 4.01 13.39 3.28
N ALA A 114 3.27 14.33 3.87
CA ALA A 114 2.33 15.22 3.18
C ALA A 114 1.47 14.50 2.10
N PRO A 115 0.75 13.42 2.44
CA PRO A 115 0.11 12.56 1.45
C PRO A 115 -0.96 13.28 0.61
N CYS A 116 -1.12 12.87 -0.64
CA CYS A 116 -1.95 13.58 -1.61
C CYS A 116 -3.43 13.73 -1.21
N PHE A 117 -3.98 12.74 -0.48
CA PHE A 117 -5.42 12.63 -0.23
C PHE A 117 -5.84 12.79 1.23
N ASN A 118 -4.91 12.90 2.19
CA ASN A 118 -5.29 13.29 3.55
C ASN A 118 -5.63 14.77 3.55
N ARG A 119 -6.87 15.10 3.97
CA ARG A 119 -7.33 16.48 4.15
C ARG A 119 -7.21 16.94 5.60
N THR A 120 -7.44 16.02 6.52
CA THR A 120 -7.28 16.26 7.96
C THR A 120 -5.81 16.11 8.34
N ALA A 121 -5.33 16.93 9.28
CA ALA A 121 -3.96 16.95 9.78
C ALA A 121 -2.87 17.17 8.71
N ASN A 122 -3.25 17.61 7.51
CA ASN A 122 -2.36 17.84 6.39
C ASN A 122 -2.49 19.28 5.90
N ALA A 123 -1.66 20.18 6.42
CA ALA A 123 -1.72 21.60 6.07
C ALA A 123 -1.34 21.86 4.60
N HIS A 124 -0.43 21.05 4.05
CA HIS A 124 0.12 21.22 2.71
C HIS A 124 0.17 19.88 1.97
N PRO A 125 -0.99 19.34 1.53
CA PRO A 125 -1.00 18.09 0.78
C PRO A 125 -0.15 18.17 -0.48
N THR A 126 0.69 17.17 -0.71
CA THR A 126 1.46 17.07 -1.96
C THR A 126 0.48 16.99 -3.13
N PRO A 127 0.64 17.83 -4.18
CA PRO A 127 -0.20 17.72 -5.37
C PRO A 127 -0.07 16.34 -6.01
N LEU A 128 -1.19 15.76 -6.45
CA LEU A 128 -1.17 14.50 -7.18
C LEU A 128 -0.43 14.71 -8.52
N PRO A 129 0.64 13.96 -8.81
CA PRO A 129 1.36 14.13 -10.08
C PRO A 129 0.53 13.76 -11.31
N ASP A 130 0.77 14.45 -12.43
CA ASP A 130 -0.01 14.34 -13.68
C ASP A 130 -0.06 12.93 -14.28
N ARG A 131 0.93 12.08 -13.98
CA ARG A 131 0.95 10.69 -14.45
C ARG A 131 -0.17 9.83 -13.86
N TYR A 132 -0.85 10.29 -12.81
CA TYR A 132 -1.94 9.57 -12.16
C TYR A 132 -3.30 10.11 -12.57
N ALA A 133 -4.22 9.19 -12.87
CA ALA A 133 -5.61 9.57 -13.06
C ALA A 133 -6.25 9.95 -11.71
N PRO A 134 -6.98 11.08 -11.63
CA PRO A 134 -7.59 11.52 -10.38
C PRO A 134 -8.75 10.60 -9.97
N PRO A 135 -9.04 10.47 -8.66
CA PRO A 135 -10.09 9.59 -8.15
C PRO A 135 -11.51 10.00 -8.61
N SER A 136 -11.73 11.24 -9.04
CA SER A 136 -13.03 11.71 -9.55
C SER A 136 -13.48 11.04 -10.85
N GLY A 137 -12.56 10.47 -11.63
CA GLY A 137 -12.87 9.86 -12.93
C GLY A 137 -13.61 8.51 -12.85
N PRO A 138 -14.07 7.97 -14.01
CA PRO A 138 -14.74 6.68 -14.08
C PRO A 138 -13.76 5.50 -13.91
N ILE A 139 -14.11 4.51 -13.11
CA ILE A 139 -13.28 3.30 -12.94
C ILE A 139 -13.41 2.41 -14.18
N ARG A 140 -12.27 1.97 -14.73
CA ARG A 140 -12.22 1.15 -15.97
C ARG A 140 -11.92 -0.33 -15.74
N CYS A 141 -11.47 -0.72 -14.55
CA CYS A 141 -11.24 -2.12 -14.21
C CYS A 141 -12.53 -2.87 -13.85
N SER A 142 -12.42 -4.20 -13.74
CA SER A 142 -13.52 -5.06 -13.31
C SER A 142 -14.01 -4.69 -11.91
N ARG A 143 -15.33 -4.74 -11.70
CA ARG A 143 -15.96 -4.62 -10.37
C ARG A 143 -15.87 -5.90 -9.55
N ASN A 144 -15.51 -7.02 -10.19
CA ASN A 144 -15.47 -8.32 -9.54
C ASN A 144 -14.12 -8.50 -8.82
N LEU A 145 -14.16 -8.63 -7.49
CA LEU A 145 -12.96 -8.79 -6.68
C LEU A 145 -12.10 -10.00 -7.08
N LYS A 146 -12.73 -11.13 -7.40
CA LYS A 146 -12.01 -12.34 -7.85
C LYS A 146 -11.28 -12.07 -9.17
N HIS A 147 -11.83 -11.21 -10.03
CA HIS A 147 -11.15 -10.80 -11.25
C HIS A 147 -9.90 -9.99 -10.96
N LEU A 148 -9.99 -9.03 -10.04
CA LEU A 148 -8.86 -8.19 -9.62
C LEU A 148 -7.75 -9.01 -8.97
N ILE A 149 -8.10 -9.94 -8.08
CA ILE A 149 -7.14 -10.88 -7.44
C ILE A 149 -6.45 -11.73 -8.51
N ARG A 150 -7.19 -12.24 -9.51
CA ARG A 150 -6.61 -13.01 -10.61
C ARG A 150 -5.66 -12.16 -11.46
N GLU A 151 -5.99 -10.89 -11.71
CA GLU A 151 -5.11 -9.94 -12.40
C GLU A 151 -3.83 -9.68 -11.61
N ALA A 152 -3.93 -9.51 -10.29
CA ALA A 152 -2.78 -9.40 -9.40
C ALA A 152 -1.89 -10.64 -9.47
N GLY A 153 -2.48 -11.85 -9.43
CA GLY A 153 -1.75 -13.11 -9.57
C GLY A 153 -1.00 -13.23 -10.90
N ARG A 154 -1.63 -12.83 -12.02
CA ARG A 154 -0.96 -12.78 -13.32
C ARG A 154 0.18 -11.77 -13.36
N ALA A 155 -0.01 -10.59 -12.76
CA ALA A 155 1.02 -9.56 -12.70
C ALA A 155 2.25 -10.03 -11.90
N ARG A 156 2.05 -10.66 -10.74
CA ARG A 156 3.13 -11.27 -9.94
C ARG A 156 3.92 -12.30 -10.74
N GLN A 157 3.24 -13.24 -11.40
CA GLN A 157 3.89 -14.27 -12.22
C GLN A 157 4.64 -13.67 -13.42
N ALA A 158 4.13 -12.61 -14.03
CA ALA A 158 4.81 -11.92 -15.12
C ALA A 158 6.10 -11.24 -14.64
N GLU A 159 6.09 -10.63 -13.46
CA GLU A 159 7.27 -10.00 -12.88
C GLU A 159 8.33 -11.02 -12.44
N GLN A 160 7.93 -12.09 -11.75
CA GLN A 160 8.84 -13.19 -11.36
C GLN A 160 9.55 -13.78 -12.59
N ARG A 161 8.82 -13.96 -13.70
CA ARG A 161 9.42 -14.41 -14.97
C ARG A 161 10.41 -13.41 -15.54
N ARG A 162 10.15 -12.10 -15.46
CA ARG A 162 11.09 -11.07 -15.92
C ARG A 162 12.36 -11.07 -15.07
N GLN A 163 12.23 -11.10 -13.74
CA GLN A 163 13.36 -11.17 -12.82
C GLN A 163 14.24 -12.39 -13.10
N MET A 164 13.63 -13.57 -13.28
CA MET A 164 14.36 -14.79 -13.64
C MET A 164 15.11 -14.65 -14.97
N LEU A 165 14.50 -14.05 -16.00
CA LEU A 165 15.16 -13.82 -17.29
C LEU A 165 16.32 -12.82 -17.19
N ASP A 166 16.17 -11.77 -16.38
CA ASP A 166 17.20 -10.77 -16.13
C ASP A 166 18.39 -11.38 -15.40
N GLU A 167 18.14 -12.24 -14.38
CA GLU A 167 19.18 -12.99 -13.67
C GLU A 167 19.94 -13.94 -14.59
N ILE A 168 19.23 -14.70 -15.45
CA ILE A 168 19.86 -15.57 -16.46
C ILE A 168 20.72 -14.73 -17.42
N SER A 169 20.23 -13.58 -17.86
CA SER A 169 20.93 -12.67 -18.78
C SER A 169 22.12 -11.94 -18.14
N ALA A 170 22.14 -11.81 -16.81
CA ALA A 170 23.25 -11.23 -16.04
C ALA A 170 24.30 -12.30 -15.70
N GLY A 171 23.90 -13.52 -15.36
CA GLY A 171 24.80 -14.63 -15.03
C GLY A 171 25.57 -15.19 -16.24
N SER A 172 25.04 -15.00 -17.46
CA SER A 172 25.73 -15.36 -18.71
C SER A 172 26.73 -14.31 -19.21
N ARG A 173 26.99 -13.25 -18.43
CA ARG A 173 28.01 -12.20 -18.70
C ARG A 173 29.23 -12.26 -17.76
N LEU A 174 29.49 -13.39 -17.12
CA LEU A 174 30.75 -13.60 -16.40
C LEU A 174 31.67 -14.50 -17.25
N PRO A 175 32.92 -14.05 -17.54
CA PRO A 175 33.90 -14.80 -18.32
C PRO A 175 34.44 -16.04 -17.60
#